data_AF-A0A8H7BXV4-F1
#
_entry.id   AF-A0A8H7BXV4-F1
#
_cell.length_a   1.000
_cell.length_b   1.000
_cell.length_c   1.000
_cell.angle_alpha   90.00
_cell.angle_beta   90.00
_cell.angle_gamma   90.00
#
_symmetry.space_group_name_H-M   'P 1'
#
loop_
_entity.id
_entity.type
_entity.pdbx_description
1 polymer ?
#
loop_
_entity_poly.entity_id
_entity_poly.type
_entity_poly.pdbx_seq_one_letter_code
_entity_poly.pdbx_strand_id
1 'polypeptide(L)'
;MYEFIPYLPLNTKGITEEQWRTAREAWIRHLNDLLEETDNGFVDNVISNRHLQQFIDTFQTAQLDGEQVDAELSKLVFLVYLRAADLVAIGSPVFSSTQLINFAVIYGDANPNTVRKVFFRLLDNSPALLDAVQESIVTMVQCMRSMPEHLQRTRPSMERAYVVVRVLDALVSATMDVKDIWNQQQVEIERFLFACYNDLTSTLAKAGGEEHDDLDLHAYLIKSTLVSLFNSLMEIIFFRPLGFVFDRQDHSNEIKSSQPAILQADIVVDDFSKHLLSLLENSGLDHPREAFKDASLIMDWEVEYAITNKLAAVNKTLFNGYPFLTECTTS
;
A
#
# COMPACT_ATOMS: atom_id res chain seq x y z
N MET A 1 21.93 10.62 -24.73
CA MET A 1 21.23 9.50 -24.09
C MET A 1 22.25 8.77 -23.23
N TYR A 2 21.99 8.68 -21.93
CA TYR A 2 22.95 8.12 -20.97
C TYR A 2 23.03 6.59 -21.07
N GLU A 3 24.23 6.04 -20.98
CA GLU A 3 24.43 4.59 -20.95
C GLU A 3 24.40 4.09 -19.50
N PHE A 4 23.28 3.49 -19.10
CA PHE A 4 23.17 2.83 -17.80
C PHE A 4 23.64 1.37 -17.90
N ILE A 5 24.54 0.98 -17.01
CA ILE A 5 24.86 -0.43 -16.76
C ILE A 5 23.69 -1.01 -15.96
N PRO A 6 23.19 -2.23 -16.23
CA PRO A 6 22.18 -2.88 -15.39
C PRO A 6 22.62 -2.96 -13.94
N TYR A 7 21.69 -2.88 -12.99
CA TYR A 7 22.03 -2.99 -11.58
C TYR A 7 22.45 -4.42 -11.24
N LEU A 8 23.48 -4.53 -10.42
CA LEU A 8 23.97 -5.80 -9.88
C LEU A 8 24.15 -5.66 -8.37
N PRO A 9 23.51 -6.52 -7.55
CA PRO A 9 23.77 -6.60 -6.11
C PRO A 9 25.24 -6.85 -5.79
N LEU A 10 25.73 -6.33 -4.67
CA LEU A 10 27.12 -6.47 -4.23
C LEU A 10 27.55 -7.94 -4.05
N ASN A 11 26.61 -8.79 -3.63
CA ASN A 11 26.80 -10.23 -3.43
C ASN A 11 26.70 -11.05 -4.73
N THR A 12 26.57 -10.41 -5.90
CA THR A 12 26.53 -11.11 -7.19
C THR A 12 27.82 -11.89 -7.42
N LYS A 13 27.69 -13.20 -7.70
CA LYS A 13 28.83 -14.08 -7.91
C LYS A 13 29.72 -13.57 -9.04
N GLY A 14 31.00 -13.35 -8.74
CA GLY A 14 32.01 -12.92 -9.70
C GLY A 14 32.19 -11.41 -9.83
N ILE A 15 31.44 -10.62 -9.06
CA ILE A 15 31.65 -9.16 -8.94
C ILE A 15 32.54 -8.89 -7.73
N THR A 16 33.63 -8.14 -7.93
CA THR A 16 34.45 -7.66 -6.81
C THR A 16 33.87 -6.38 -6.22
N GLU A 17 34.17 -6.11 -4.95
CA GLU A 17 33.74 -4.87 -4.27
C GLU A 17 34.20 -3.60 -5.02
N GLU A 18 35.41 -3.63 -5.59
CA GLU A 18 35.94 -2.51 -6.39
C GLU A 18 35.16 -2.29 -7.69
N GLN A 19 34.77 -3.38 -8.38
CA GLN A 19 33.93 -3.31 -9.58
C GLN A 19 32.54 -2.76 -9.23
N TRP A 20 31.95 -3.24 -8.14
CA TRP A 20 30.66 -2.76 -7.67
C TRP A 20 30.70 -1.28 -7.29
N ARG A 21 31.73 -0.83 -6.56
CA ARG A 21 31.91 0.59 -6.21
C ARG A 21 32.05 1.48 -7.44
N THR A 22 32.80 1.02 -8.44
CA THR A 22 32.95 1.75 -9.72
C THR A 22 31.62 1.87 -10.46
N ALA A 23 30.84 0.78 -10.51
CA ALA A 23 29.50 0.78 -11.11
C ALA A 23 28.54 1.70 -10.32
N ARG A 24 28.58 1.65 -8.98
CA ARG A 24 27.81 2.54 -8.09
C ARG A 24 28.06 4.00 -8.39
N GLU A 25 29.31 4.42 -8.47
CA GLU A 25 29.66 5.81 -8.79
C GLU A 25 29.15 6.24 -10.18
N ALA A 26 29.17 5.32 -11.16
CA ALA A 26 28.62 5.58 -12.48
C ALA A 26 27.09 5.72 -12.45
N TRP A 27 26.38 4.82 -11.75
CA TRP A 27 24.92 4.89 -11.59
C TRP A 27 24.49 6.21 -10.92
N ILE A 28 25.13 6.59 -9.82
CA ILE A 28 24.83 7.83 -9.09
C ILE A 28 25.06 9.04 -10.01
N ARG A 29 26.21 9.08 -10.70
CA ARG A 29 26.52 10.19 -11.61
C ARG A 29 25.50 10.30 -12.73
N HIS A 30 25.19 9.20 -13.42
CA HIS A 30 24.24 9.22 -14.54
C HIS A 30 22.81 9.55 -14.08
N LEU A 31 22.37 9.09 -12.90
CA LEU A 31 21.07 9.47 -12.36
C LEU A 31 21.02 10.95 -11.99
N ASN A 32 22.07 11.51 -11.39
CA ASN A 32 22.15 12.93 -11.10
C ASN A 32 22.16 13.76 -12.38
N ASP A 33 22.99 13.40 -13.37
CA ASP A 33 23.05 14.09 -14.66
C ASP A 33 21.68 14.08 -15.36
N LEU A 34 20.99 12.93 -15.33
CA LEU A 34 19.61 12.82 -15.84
C LEU A 34 18.66 13.74 -15.07
N LEU A 35 18.72 13.75 -13.75
CA LEU A 35 17.86 14.59 -12.89
C LEU A 35 18.17 16.09 -13.00
N GLU A 36 19.34 16.48 -13.49
CA GLU A 36 19.73 17.86 -13.76
C GLU A 36 19.49 18.28 -15.23
N GLU A 37 19.15 17.33 -16.11
CA GLU A 37 18.90 17.59 -17.52
C GLU A 37 17.69 18.53 -17.71
N THR A 38 17.61 19.25 -18.83
CA THR A 38 16.41 20.03 -19.18
C THR A 38 15.18 19.14 -19.27
N ASP A 39 13.97 19.69 -19.02
CA ASP A 39 12.74 18.89 -19.00
C ASP A 39 12.52 18.06 -20.27
N ASN A 40 12.73 18.64 -21.46
CA ASN A 40 12.62 17.91 -22.73
C ASN A 40 13.64 16.76 -22.82
N GLY A 41 14.91 17.02 -22.46
CA GLY A 41 15.96 16.00 -22.48
C GLY A 41 15.69 14.87 -21.48
N PHE A 42 15.20 15.21 -20.29
CA PHE A 42 14.78 14.23 -19.29
C PHE A 42 13.65 13.36 -19.81
N VAL A 43 12.58 13.95 -20.36
CA VAL A 43 11.43 13.23 -20.93
C VAL A 43 11.89 12.31 -22.08
N ASP A 44 12.71 12.80 -23.00
CA ASP A 44 13.24 12.01 -24.11
C ASP A 44 14.05 10.81 -23.61
N ASN A 45 14.90 11.00 -22.60
CA ASN A 45 15.65 9.91 -21.98
C ASN A 45 14.71 8.92 -21.29
N VAL A 46 13.75 9.37 -20.47
CA VAL A 46 12.84 8.48 -19.75
C VAL A 46 11.97 7.67 -20.72
N ILE A 47 11.51 8.25 -21.83
CA ILE A 47 10.67 7.55 -22.81
C ILE A 47 11.49 6.58 -23.67
N SER A 48 12.68 6.99 -24.13
CA SER A 48 13.39 6.30 -25.20
C SER A 48 14.61 5.49 -24.74
N ASN A 49 15.10 5.71 -23.52
CA ASN A 49 16.33 5.08 -23.03
C ASN A 49 16.08 3.69 -22.44
N ARG A 50 16.33 2.67 -23.25
CA ARG A 50 16.22 1.26 -22.83
C ARG A 50 17.21 0.87 -21.73
N HIS A 51 18.38 1.51 -21.66
CA HIS A 51 19.38 1.19 -20.64
C HIS A 51 18.89 1.66 -19.26
N LEU A 52 18.29 2.86 -19.20
CA LEU A 52 17.65 3.36 -17.98
C LEU A 52 16.53 2.43 -17.52
N GLN A 53 15.67 1.99 -18.45
CA GLN A 53 14.60 1.04 -18.15
C GLN A 53 15.16 -0.26 -17.55
N GLN A 54 16.17 -0.86 -18.18
CA GLN A 54 16.79 -2.10 -17.71
C GLN A 54 17.46 -1.92 -16.34
N PHE A 55 18.11 -0.78 -16.11
CA PHE A 55 18.69 -0.47 -14.81
C PHE A 55 17.63 -0.36 -13.71
N ILE A 56 16.54 0.39 -13.94
CA ILE A 56 15.47 0.55 -12.96
C ILE A 56 14.80 -0.80 -12.66
N ASP A 57 14.54 -1.60 -13.70
CA ASP A 57 13.92 -2.92 -13.57
C ASP A 57 14.77 -3.88 -12.72
N THR A 58 16.06 -3.99 -13.05
CA THR A 58 17.01 -4.84 -12.29
C THR A 58 17.24 -4.32 -10.86
N PHE A 59 17.25 -3.00 -10.66
CA PHE A 59 17.38 -2.37 -9.35
C PHE A 59 16.19 -2.67 -8.44
N GLN A 60 14.97 -2.45 -8.96
CA GLN A 60 13.74 -2.69 -8.19
C GLN A 60 13.53 -4.18 -7.92
N THR A 61 13.84 -5.06 -8.89
CA THR A 61 13.76 -6.51 -8.69
C THR A 61 14.66 -6.95 -7.55
N ALA A 62 15.93 -6.51 -7.54
CA ALA A 62 16.84 -6.81 -6.44
C ALA A 62 16.30 -6.31 -5.08
N GLN A 63 15.71 -5.12 -5.04
CA GLN A 63 15.13 -4.58 -3.82
C GLN A 63 13.92 -5.40 -3.33
N LEU A 64 13.10 -5.92 -4.25
CA LEU A 64 11.96 -6.80 -3.92
C LEU A 64 12.40 -8.19 -3.47
N ASP A 65 13.51 -8.69 -4.00
CA ASP A 65 14.13 -9.96 -3.58
C ASP A 65 14.80 -9.88 -2.19
N GLY A 66 14.77 -8.70 -1.54
CA GLY A 66 15.31 -8.47 -0.22
C GLY A 66 16.81 -8.20 -0.19
N GLU A 67 17.42 -7.94 -1.34
CA GLU A 67 18.83 -7.58 -1.42
C GLU A 67 19.07 -6.20 -0.80
N GLN A 68 20.22 -6.05 -0.11
CA GLN A 68 20.62 -4.74 0.39
C GLN A 68 21.01 -3.84 -0.76
N VAL A 69 20.12 -2.91 -1.11
CA VAL A 69 20.38 -1.88 -2.11
C VAL A 69 20.93 -0.60 -1.48
N ASP A 70 21.70 0.14 -2.26
CA ASP A 70 22.24 1.42 -1.82
C ASP A 70 21.12 2.46 -1.63
N ALA A 71 21.11 3.12 -0.46
CA ALA A 71 20.07 4.08 -0.10
C ALA A 71 20.08 5.35 -0.97
N GLU A 72 21.25 5.78 -1.44
CA GLU A 72 21.39 6.94 -2.33
C GLU A 72 20.82 6.61 -3.71
N LEU A 73 21.13 5.43 -4.26
CA LEU A 73 20.51 4.95 -5.51
C LEU A 73 18.99 4.82 -5.36
N SER A 74 18.51 4.25 -4.26
CA SER A 74 17.08 4.10 -4.02
C SER A 74 16.36 5.45 -4.00
N LYS A 75 16.97 6.48 -3.39
CA LYS A 75 16.49 7.86 -3.41
C LYS A 75 16.49 8.45 -4.82
N LEU A 76 17.55 8.26 -5.60
CA LEU A 76 17.65 8.81 -6.96
C LEU A 76 16.63 8.18 -7.90
N VAL A 77 16.43 6.85 -7.84
CA VAL A 77 15.37 6.15 -8.58
C VAL A 77 14.00 6.69 -8.21
N PHE A 78 13.73 6.88 -6.91
CA PHE A 78 12.48 7.51 -6.46
C PHE A 78 12.26 8.92 -7.05
N LEU A 79 13.32 9.74 -7.10
CA LEU A 79 13.26 11.08 -7.69
C LEU A 79 13.03 11.07 -9.21
N VAL A 80 13.50 10.04 -9.92
CA VAL A 80 13.20 9.86 -11.35
C VAL A 80 11.69 9.65 -11.55
N TYR A 81 11.06 8.79 -10.77
CA TYR A 81 9.60 8.60 -10.82
C TYR A 81 8.85 9.89 -10.51
N LEU A 82 9.28 10.62 -9.47
CA LEU A 82 8.66 11.89 -9.09
C LEU A 82 8.73 12.93 -10.21
N ARG A 83 9.94 13.17 -10.74
CA ARG A 83 10.13 14.15 -11.81
C ARG A 83 9.38 13.76 -13.09
N ALA A 84 9.34 12.48 -13.41
CA ALA A 84 8.63 12.01 -14.60
C ALA A 84 7.10 12.09 -14.48
N ALA A 85 6.55 11.88 -13.28
CA ALA A 85 5.15 12.13 -13.01
C ALA A 85 4.82 13.62 -13.09
N ASP A 86 5.72 14.49 -12.61
CA ASP A 86 5.55 15.94 -12.67
C ASP A 86 5.58 16.49 -14.09
N LEU A 87 6.43 15.91 -14.95
CA LEU A 87 6.53 16.25 -16.37
C LEU A 87 5.56 15.47 -17.25
N VAL A 88 4.78 14.55 -16.66
CA VAL A 88 3.78 13.73 -17.38
C VAL A 88 4.43 12.99 -18.56
N ALA A 89 5.56 12.32 -18.30
CA ALA A 89 6.33 11.58 -19.29
C ALA A 89 5.65 10.25 -19.70
N ILE A 90 4.44 10.35 -20.28
CA ILE A 90 3.60 9.21 -20.67
C ILE A 90 4.26 8.40 -21.80
N GLY A 91 3.98 7.11 -21.84
CA GLY A 91 4.47 6.20 -22.87
C GLY A 91 5.88 5.70 -22.62
N SER A 92 6.52 6.12 -21.52
CA SER A 92 7.77 5.54 -21.08
C SER A 92 7.56 4.10 -20.59
N PRO A 93 8.40 3.16 -21.00
CA PRO A 93 8.37 1.79 -20.49
C PRO A 93 8.86 1.69 -19.04
N VAL A 94 9.44 2.78 -18.48
CA VAL A 94 9.74 2.92 -17.04
C VAL A 94 8.45 3.03 -16.21
N PHE A 95 7.31 3.39 -16.82
CA PHE A 95 6.00 3.50 -16.14
C PHE A 95 5.01 2.43 -16.60
N SER A 96 5.47 1.21 -16.85
CA SER A 96 4.54 0.09 -17.04
C SER A 96 3.79 -0.23 -15.73
N SER A 97 2.67 -0.96 -15.82
CA SER A 97 1.92 -1.37 -14.62
C SER A 97 2.80 -2.13 -13.63
N THR A 98 3.65 -3.02 -14.11
CA THR A 98 4.63 -3.76 -13.28
C THR A 98 5.60 -2.82 -12.56
N GLN A 99 6.18 -1.85 -13.26
CA GLN A 99 7.12 -0.91 -12.65
C GLN A 99 6.44 0.00 -11.62
N LEU A 100 5.19 0.41 -11.87
CA LEU A 100 4.40 1.15 -10.89
C LEU A 100 4.05 0.30 -9.66
N ILE A 101 3.70 -0.98 -9.84
CA ILE A 101 3.49 -1.91 -8.72
C ILE A 101 4.76 -2.00 -7.86
N ASN A 102 5.91 -2.24 -8.50
CA ASN A 102 7.20 -2.31 -7.79
C ASN A 102 7.49 -1.02 -7.04
N PHE A 103 7.27 0.14 -7.69
CA PHE A 103 7.41 1.45 -7.07
C PHE A 103 6.50 1.62 -5.84
N ALA A 104 5.23 1.20 -5.92
CA ALA A 104 4.30 1.26 -4.80
C ALA A 104 4.73 0.36 -3.64
N VAL A 105 5.14 -0.88 -3.91
CA VAL A 105 5.59 -1.83 -2.88
C VAL A 105 6.87 -1.35 -2.19
N ILE A 106 7.82 -0.82 -2.96
CA ILE A 106 9.13 -0.39 -2.44
C ILE A 106 9.03 0.91 -1.64
N TYR A 107 8.30 1.92 -2.15
CA TYR A 107 8.34 3.28 -1.60
C TYR A 107 7.06 3.69 -0.87
N GLY A 108 5.98 2.90 -0.97
CA GLY A 108 4.65 3.26 -0.48
C GLY A 108 4.55 3.42 1.03
N ASP A 109 5.31 2.66 1.81
CA ASP A 109 5.24 2.73 3.28
C ASP A 109 5.99 3.94 3.82
N ALA A 110 7.16 4.25 3.24
CA ALA A 110 7.98 5.38 3.65
C ALA A 110 7.49 6.72 3.09
N ASN A 111 6.85 6.72 1.91
CA ASN A 111 6.45 7.93 1.18
C ASN A 111 5.00 7.89 0.64
N PRO A 112 3.99 7.51 1.45
CA PRO A 112 2.64 7.19 0.94
C PRO A 112 2.01 8.34 0.15
N ASN A 113 2.08 9.56 0.68
CA ASN A 113 1.48 10.73 0.04
C ASN A 113 2.15 11.11 -1.29
N THR A 114 3.46 10.91 -1.41
CA THR A 114 4.20 11.20 -2.64
C THR A 114 3.96 10.13 -3.70
N VAL A 115 3.93 8.86 -3.29
CA VAL A 115 3.59 7.74 -4.19
C VAL A 115 2.17 7.93 -4.74
N ARG A 116 1.20 8.28 -3.91
CA ARG A 116 -0.18 8.60 -4.36
C ARG A 116 -0.22 9.72 -5.39
N LYS A 117 0.56 10.80 -5.20
CA LYS A 117 0.66 11.91 -6.17
C LYS A 117 1.24 11.46 -7.50
N VAL A 118 2.28 10.62 -7.48
CA VAL A 118 2.89 10.04 -8.69
C VAL A 118 1.86 9.21 -9.46
N PHE A 119 1.17 8.30 -8.78
CA PHE A 119 0.11 7.50 -9.37
C PHE A 119 -1.02 8.37 -9.93
N PHE A 120 -1.53 9.32 -9.15
CA PHE A 120 -2.58 10.22 -9.59
C PHE A 120 -2.19 10.96 -10.88
N ARG A 121 -1.00 11.57 -10.93
CA ARG A 121 -0.54 12.30 -12.12
C ARG A 121 -0.38 11.39 -13.34
N LEU A 122 0.23 10.22 -13.19
CA LEU A 122 0.47 9.32 -14.31
C LEU A 122 -0.82 8.68 -14.83
N LEU A 123 -1.73 8.28 -13.95
CA LEU A 123 -2.98 7.60 -14.32
C LEU A 123 -4.04 8.56 -14.86
N ASP A 124 -4.16 9.76 -14.30
CA ASP A 124 -5.09 10.80 -14.79
C ASP A 124 -4.74 11.25 -16.21
N ASN A 125 -3.47 11.15 -16.61
CA ASN A 125 -3.01 11.55 -17.92
C ASN A 125 -2.76 10.38 -18.90
N SER A 126 -2.95 9.13 -18.48
CA SER A 126 -2.73 7.94 -19.32
C SER A 126 -3.82 6.88 -19.13
N PRO A 127 -4.89 6.90 -19.96
CA PRO A 127 -5.97 5.92 -19.88
C PRO A 127 -5.50 4.47 -20.04
N ALA A 128 -4.54 4.22 -20.94
CA ALA A 128 -4.01 2.87 -21.13
C ALA A 128 -3.26 2.35 -19.89
N LEU A 129 -2.60 3.23 -19.14
CA LEU A 129 -1.93 2.86 -17.90
C LEU A 129 -2.93 2.68 -16.76
N LEU A 130 -3.99 3.50 -16.71
CA LEU A 130 -5.12 3.34 -15.80
C LEU A 130 -5.76 1.96 -15.97
N ASP A 131 -6.10 1.58 -17.21
CA ASP A 131 -6.69 0.27 -17.52
C ASP A 131 -5.77 -0.88 -17.07
N ALA A 132 -4.47 -0.78 -17.34
CA ALA A 132 -3.49 -1.80 -16.97
C ALA A 132 -3.33 -1.95 -15.43
N VAL A 133 -3.38 -0.84 -14.69
CA VAL A 133 -3.36 -0.87 -13.22
C VAL A 133 -4.67 -1.42 -12.67
N GLN A 134 -5.82 -1.06 -13.26
CA GLN A 134 -7.11 -1.64 -12.88
C GLN A 134 -7.14 -3.16 -13.10
N GLU A 135 -6.65 -3.65 -14.24
CA GLU A 135 -6.54 -5.09 -14.52
C GLU A 135 -5.63 -5.79 -13.50
N SER A 136 -4.55 -5.13 -13.07
CA SER A 136 -3.65 -5.64 -12.03
C SER A 136 -4.38 -5.78 -10.68
N ILE A 137 -5.17 -4.77 -10.28
CA ILE A 137 -6.01 -4.82 -9.08
C ILE A 137 -7.01 -5.99 -9.17
N VAL A 138 -7.73 -6.10 -10.29
CA VAL A 138 -8.70 -7.20 -10.53
C VAL A 138 -8.02 -8.56 -10.39
N THR A 139 -6.83 -8.72 -10.99
CA THR A 139 -6.05 -9.95 -10.91
C THR A 139 -5.67 -10.27 -9.47
N MET A 140 -5.19 -9.29 -8.70
CA MET A 140 -4.84 -9.49 -7.29
C MET A 140 -6.07 -9.83 -6.43
N VAL A 141 -7.23 -9.23 -6.69
CA VAL A 141 -8.49 -9.58 -6.02
C VAL A 141 -8.91 -11.02 -6.34
N GLN A 142 -8.75 -11.45 -7.59
CA GLN A 142 -9.02 -12.84 -7.98
C GLN A 142 -8.04 -13.82 -7.31
N CYS A 143 -6.77 -13.46 -7.17
CA CYS A 143 -5.81 -14.24 -6.39
C CYS A 143 -6.21 -14.31 -4.92
N MET A 144 -6.59 -13.19 -4.31
CA MET A 144 -7.04 -13.15 -2.91
C MET A 144 -8.31 -13.99 -2.69
N ARG A 145 -9.24 -13.99 -3.65
CA ARG A 145 -10.45 -14.83 -3.61
C ARG A 145 -10.14 -16.31 -3.46
N SER A 146 -9.12 -16.83 -4.14
CA SER A 146 -8.78 -18.26 -4.09
C SER A 146 -7.87 -18.61 -2.91
N MET A 147 -7.38 -17.62 -2.15
CA MET A 147 -6.48 -17.85 -1.02
C MET A 147 -7.08 -18.74 0.06
N PRO A 148 -8.31 -18.54 0.58
CA PRO A 148 -8.84 -19.37 1.66
C PRO A 148 -8.89 -20.87 1.31
N GLU A 149 -9.11 -21.21 0.04
CA GLU A 149 -9.14 -22.62 -0.42
C GLU A 149 -7.73 -23.23 -0.56
N HIS A 150 -6.70 -22.39 -0.64
CA HIS A 150 -5.33 -22.78 -0.93
C HIS A 150 -4.33 -22.45 0.18
N LEU A 151 -4.77 -21.78 1.24
CA LEU A 151 -3.94 -21.35 2.36
C LEU A 151 -3.60 -22.54 3.25
N GLN A 152 -2.61 -23.31 2.79
CA GLN A 152 -2.02 -24.37 3.59
C GLN A 152 -1.03 -23.77 4.58
N ARG A 153 -0.88 -24.38 5.76
CA ARG A 153 0.13 -24.01 6.77
C ARG A 153 1.53 -24.49 6.35
N THR A 154 1.95 -24.11 5.16
CA THR A 154 3.29 -24.34 4.63
C THR A 154 3.93 -23.00 4.32
N ARG A 155 5.24 -22.90 4.54
CA ARG A 155 6.00 -21.67 4.29
C ARG A 155 5.79 -21.12 2.86
N PRO A 156 5.91 -21.94 1.79
CA PRO A 156 5.71 -21.42 0.42
C PRO A 156 4.29 -20.94 0.14
N SER A 157 3.28 -21.48 0.82
CA SER A 157 1.89 -21.04 0.70
C SER A 157 1.70 -19.68 1.38
N MET A 158 2.22 -19.53 2.60
CA MET A 158 2.15 -18.29 3.37
C MET A 158 2.97 -17.15 2.73
N GLU A 159 4.15 -17.45 2.18
CA GLU A 159 4.96 -16.48 1.42
C GLU A 159 4.19 -15.95 0.20
N ARG A 160 3.57 -16.83 -0.60
CA ARG A 160 2.76 -16.42 -1.76
C ARG A 160 1.53 -15.61 -1.35
N ALA A 161 0.84 -16.05 -0.30
CA ALA A 161 -0.30 -15.34 0.28
C ALA A 161 0.09 -13.92 0.69
N TYR A 162 1.22 -13.78 1.39
CA TYR A 162 1.75 -12.50 1.79
C TYR A 162 2.06 -11.60 0.59
N VAL A 163 2.74 -12.12 -0.44
CA VAL A 163 3.04 -11.36 -1.66
C VAL A 163 1.77 -10.83 -2.33
N VAL A 164 0.74 -11.66 -2.50
CA VAL A 164 -0.53 -11.25 -3.13
C VAL A 164 -1.19 -10.11 -2.34
N VAL A 165 -1.33 -10.28 -1.02
CA VAL A 165 -1.99 -9.28 -0.16
C VAL A 165 -1.15 -8.01 -0.10
N ARG A 166 0.18 -8.11 -0.06
CA ARG A 166 1.10 -6.97 -0.02
C ARG A 166 1.04 -6.13 -1.29
N VAL A 167 1.02 -6.78 -2.45
CA VAL A 167 0.88 -6.09 -3.75
C VAL A 167 -0.49 -5.41 -3.84
N LEU A 168 -1.56 -6.08 -3.41
CA LEU A 168 -2.90 -5.49 -3.40
C LEU A 168 -2.98 -4.27 -2.46
N ASP A 169 -2.46 -4.36 -1.23
CA ASP A 169 -2.40 -3.24 -0.28
C ASP A 169 -1.60 -2.06 -0.84
N ALA A 170 -0.43 -2.34 -1.42
CA ALA A 170 0.40 -1.29 -2.03
C ALA A 170 -0.33 -0.58 -3.19
N LEU A 171 -0.99 -1.34 -4.07
CA LEU A 171 -1.78 -0.77 -5.17
C LEU A 171 -2.95 0.06 -4.66
N VAL A 172 -3.71 -0.49 -3.69
CA VAL A 172 -4.87 0.20 -3.12
C VAL A 172 -4.45 1.51 -2.46
N SER A 173 -3.41 1.47 -1.63
CA SER A 173 -2.87 2.64 -0.95
C SER A 173 -2.31 3.69 -1.92
N ALA A 174 -1.67 3.26 -3.02
CA ALA A 174 -1.12 4.15 -4.03
C ALA A 174 -2.20 4.78 -4.94
N THR A 175 -3.33 4.11 -5.13
CA THR A 175 -4.38 4.54 -6.08
C THR A 175 -5.60 5.19 -5.41
N MET A 176 -5.57 5.43 -4.10
CA MET A 176 -6.70 6.00 -3.33
C MET A 176 -7.23 7.34 -3.88
N ASP A 177 -6.37 8.14 -4.50
CA ASP A 177 -6.72 9.46 -5.05
C ASP A 177 -7.32 9.39 -6.47
N VAL A 178 -7.36 8.20 -7.09
CA VAL A 178 -7.82 7.98 -8.46
C VAL A 178 -9.25 7.44 -8.46
N LYS A 179 -10.23 8.34 -8.57
CA LYS A 179 -11.67 8.04 -8.39
C LYS A 179 -12.19 6.94 -9.33
N ASP A 180 -11.69 6.89 -10.56
CA ASP A 180 -12.21 5.98 -11.59
C ASP A 180 -11.95 4.49 -11.29
N ILE A 181 -11.00 4.18 -10.39
CA ILE A 181 -10.68 2.80 -9.98
C ILE A 181 -11.75 2.23 -9.04
N TRP A 182 -12.36 3.06 -8.19
CA TRP A 182 -12.96 2.57 -6.95
C TRP A 182 -14.45 2.25 -7.02
N ASN A 183 -15.17 2.70 -8.04
CA ASN A 183 -16.63 2.54 -8.10
C ASN A 183 -17.11 1.08 -8.24
N GLN A 184 -16.24 0.13 -8.60
CA GLN A 184 -16.62 -1.28 -8.83
C GLN A 184 -15.87 -2.29 -7.95
N GLN A 185 -14.67 -1.97 -7.48
CA GLN A 185 -13.79 -2.96 -6.84
C GLN A 185 -13.92 -3.03 -5.31
N GLN A 186 -14.41 -1.96 -4.66
CA GLN A 186 -14.45 -1.85 -3.20
C GLN A 186 -15.14 -3.04 -2.51
N VAL A 187 -16.35 -3.39 -2.98
CA VAL A 187 -17.18 -4.46 -2.38
C VAL A 187 -16.51 -5.83 -2.50
N GLU A 188 -15.85 -6.11 -3.62
CA GLU A 188 -15.17 -7.39 -3.82
C GLU A 188 -13.92 -7.51 -2.96
N ILE A 189 -13.11 -6.45 -2.91
CA ILE A 189 -11.90 -6.41 -2.07
C ILE A 189 -12.30 -6.65 -0.61
N GLU A 190 -13.29 -5.91 -0.11
CA GLU A 190 -13.76 -6.02 1.26
C GLU A 190 -14.25 -7.44 1.58
N ARG A 191 -15.13 -8.01 0.75
CA ARG A 191 -15.65 -9.37 0.94
C ARG A 191 -14.54 -10.41 1.06
N PHE A 192 -13.55 -10.36 0.16
CA PHE A 192 -12.47 -11.35 0.15
C PHE A 192 -11.43 -11.11 1.24
N LEU A 193 -11.23 -9.84 1.66
CA LEU A 193 -10.43 -9.50 2.81
C LEU A 193 -10.99 -10.16 4.07
N PHE A 194 -12.29 -10.00 4.34
CA PHE A 194 -12.93 -10.64 5.50
C PHE A 194 -12.83 -12.16 5.45
N ALA A 195 -13.06 -12.76 4.29
CA ALA A 195 -12.93 -14.21 4.11
C ALA A 195 -11.51 -14.70 4.42
N CYS A 196 -10.48 -14.04 3.88
CA CYS A 196 -9.09 -14.39 4.14
C CYS A 196 -8.71 -14.20 5.61
N TYR A 197 -9.16 -13.10 6.23
CA TYR A 197 -8.85 -12.80 7.62
C TYR A 197 -9.40 -13.84 8.59
N ASN A 198 -10.67 -14.20 8.40
CA ASN A 198 -11.37 -15.16 9.25
C ASN A 198 -10.81 -16.57 9.07
N ASP A 199 -10.48 -16.96 7.83
CA ASP A 199 -9.88 -18.25 7.55
C ASP A 199 -8.47 -18.38 8.12
N LEU A 200 -7.63 -17.34 8.00
CA LEU A 200 -6.30 -17.30 8.61
C LEU A 200 -6.38 -17.38 10.14
N THR A 201 -7.27 -16.59 10.75
CA THR A 201 -7.51 -16.63 12.21
C THR A 201 -7.95 -18.02 12.67
N SER A 202 -8.85 -18.67 11.93
CA SER A 202 -9.31 -20.04 12.21
C SER A 202 -8.20 -21.07 12.05
N THR A 203 -7.34 -20.90 11.05
CA THR A 203 -6.19 -21.78 10.76
C THR A 203 -5.14 -21.69 11.87
N LEU A 204 -4.88 -20.49 12.39
CA LEU A 204 -3.96 -20.27 13.52
C LEU A 204 -4.53 -20.79 14.84
N ALA A 205 -5.82 -20.59 15.11
CA ALA A 205 -6.44 -21.06 16.35
C ALA A 205 -6.46 -22.59 16.48
N LYS A 206 -6.65 -23.32 15.36
CA LYS A 206 -6.65 -24.81 15.34
C LYS A 206 -5.28 -25.43 15.57
N ALA A 207 -4.20 -24.65 15.43
CA ALA A 207 -2.82 -25.09 15.47
C ALA A 207 -2.19 -25.11 16.88
N GLY A 208 -2.98 -24.85 17.94
CA GLY A 208 -2.49 -24.77 19.32
C GLY A 208 -1.68 -26.01 19.74
N GLY A 209 -0.35 -25.88 19.79
CA GLY A 209 0.55 -26.88 20.37
C GLY A 209 1.97 -26.95 19.79
N GLU A 210 2.22 -26.52 18.55
CA GLU A 210 3.55 -26.58 17.94
C GLU A 210 4.02 -25.18 17.52
N GLU A 211 5.01 -24.65 18.24
CA GLU A 211 5.72 -23.40 17.93
C GLU A 211 6.45 -23.58 16.59
N HIS A 212 5.94 -22.91 15.55
CA HIS A 212 6.64 -22.72 14.30
C HIS A 212 6.81 -21.22 14.10
N ASP A 213 7.80 -20.63 14.77
CA ASP A 213 8.09 -19.19 14.78
C ASP A 213 8.03 -18.53 13.38
N ASP A 214 8.58 -19.21 12.36
CA ASP A 214 8.57 -18.74 10.97
C ASP A 214 7.16 -18.63 10.37
N LEU A 215 6.26 -19.57 10.69
CA LEU A 215 4.89 -19.58 10.15
C LEU A 215 4.02 -18.54 10.84
N ASP A 216 4.23 -18.37 12.15
CA ASP A 216 3.51 -17.37 12.94
C ASP A 216 3.93 -15.95 12.54
N LEU A 217 5.20 -15.74 12.17
CA LEU A 217 5.65 -14.48 11.56
C LEU A 217 4.95 -14.18 10.23
N HIS A 218 4.85 -15.15 9.31
CA HIS A 218 4.17 -14.91 8.03
C HIS A 218 2.68 -14.66 8.23
N ALA A 219 2.05 -15.36 9.16
CA ALA A 219 0.64 -15.15 9.50
C ALA A 219 0.41 -13.73 10.06
N TYR A 220 1.29 -13.27 10.94
CA TYR A 220 1.30 -11.89 11.41
C TYR A 220 1.42 -10.90 10.24
N LEU A 221 2.39 -11.11 9.35
CA LEU A 221 2.60 -10.24 8.19
C LEU A 221 1.36 -10.18 7.28
N ILE A 222 0.71 -11.33 7.03
CA ILE A 222 -0.54 -11.37 6.24
C ILE A 222 -1.66 -10.61 6.99
N LYS A 223 -1.89 -10.87 8.28
CA LYS A 223 -2.94 -10.18 9.05
C LYS A 223 -2.71 -8.67 9.11
N SER A 224 -1.48 -8.23 9.41
CA SER A 224 -1.09 -6.82 9.42
C SER A 224 -1.34 -6.16 8.06
N THR A 225 -0.99 -6.83 6.97
CA THR A 225 -1.25 -6.32 5.62
C THR A 225 -2.74 -6.27 5.27
N LEU A 226 -3.53 -7.26 5.71
CA LEU A 226 -5.00 -7.23 5.54
C LEU A 226 -5.63 -6.09 6.34
N VAL A 227 -5.16 -5.82 7.56
CA VAL A 227 -5.62 -4.69 8.39
C VAL A 227 -5.25 -3.36 7.72
N SER A 228 -4.06 -3.27 7.15
CA SER A 228 -3.58 -2.13 6.36
C SER A 228 -4.45 -1.87 5.12
N LEU A 229 -4.79 -2.93 4.38
CA LEU A 229 -5.69 -2.88 3.23
C LEU A 229 -7.08 -2.41 3.66
N PHE A 230 -7.60 -2.95 4.76
CA PHE A 230 -8.89 -2.56 5.33
C PHE A 230 -8.90 -1.08 5.71
N ASN A 231 -7.86 -0.58 6.40
CA ASN A 231 -7.75 0.84 6.73
C ASN A 231 -7.78 1.73 5.46
N SER A 232 -7.08 1.33 4.40
CA SER A 232 -7.09 2.06 3.13
C SER A 232 -8.48 2.07 2.48
N LEU A 233 -9.23 0.95 2.54
CA LEU A 233 -10.63 0.91 2.07
C LEU A 233 -11.52 1.85 2.88
N MET A 234 -11.43 1.83 4.21
CA MET A 234 -12.21 2.72 5.07
C MET A 234 -11.89 4.20 4.81
N GLU A 235 -10.63 4.51 4.49
CA GLU A 235 -10.25 5.85 4.06
C GLU A 235 -10.89 6.25 2.73
N ILE A 236 -10.93 5.36 1.75
CA ILE A 236 -11.58 5.61 0.45
C ILE A 236 -13.11 5.77 0.60
N ILE A 237 -13.75 4.88 1.36
CA ILE A 237 -15.22 4.76 1.42
C ILE A 237 -15.84 5.78 2.39
N PHE A 238 -15.17 6.10 3.50
CA PHE A 238 -15.76 6.90 4.58
C PHE A 238 -14.96 8.16 4.90
N PHE A 239 -13.68 8.04 5.31
CA PHE A 239 -12.95 9.20 5.83
C PHE A 239 -12.74 10.29 4.78
N ARG A 240 -12.30 9.94 3.57
CA ARG A 240 -12.07 10.93 2.50
C ARG A 240 -13.36 11.61 2.04
N PRO A 241 -14.48 10.90 1.81
CA PRO A 241 -15.77 11.54 1.54
C PRO A 241 -16.24 12.50 2.64
N LEU A 242 -15.89 12.23 3.90
CA LEU A 242 -16.14 13.13 5.04
C LEU A 242 -15.13 14.29 5.13
N GLY A 243 -14.10 14.33 4.30
CA GLY A 243 -13.07 15.38 4.30
C GLY A 243 -11.91 15.13 5.27
N PHE A 244 -11.70 13.89 5.71
CA PHE A 244 -10.60 13.53 6.61
C PHE A 244 -9.53 12.73 5.87
N VAL A 245 -8.27 13.14 6.06
CA VAL A 245 -7.09 12.40 5.62
C VAL A 245 -6.17 12.27 6.84
N PHE A 246 -5.79 11.04 7.17
CA PHE A 246 -4.93 10.77 8.32
C PHE A 246 -3.52 10.41 7.84
N ASP A 247 -2.50 10.81 8.60
CA ASP A 247 -1.17 10.30 8.36
C ASP A 247 -1.10 8.80 8.73
N ARG A 248 -0.41 8.03 7.89
CA ARG A 248 -0.15 6.60 8.11
C ARG A 248 0.95 6.38 9.15
N GLN A 249 1.79 7.37 9.41
CA GLN A 249 2.84 7.30 10.45
C GLN A 249 2.44 8.00 11.75
N ASP A 250 1.47 8.92 11.69
CA ASP A 250 0.94 9.62 12.86
C ASP A 250 -0.59 9.72 12.78
N HIS A 251 -1.25 8.67 13.28
CA HIS A 251 -2.70 8.52 13.27
C HIS A 251 -3.44 9.56 14.12
N SER A 252 -2.71 10.35 14.92
CA SER A 252 -3.27 11.43 15.75
C SER A 252 -3.33 12.77 15.02
N ASN A 253 -2.56 12.92 13.94
CA ASN A 253 -2.49 14.16 13.18
C ASN A 253 -3.43 14.10 11.96
N GLU A 254 -4.51 14.87 12.06
CA GLU A 254 -5.37 15.19 10.92
C GLU A 254 -4.61 16.05 9.91
N ILE A 255 -4.39 15.52 8.71
CA ILE A 255 -3.93 16.33 7.59
C ILE A 255 -5.20 16.95 7.00
N LYS A 256 -5.43 18.24 7.26
CA LYS A 256 -6.59 18.97 6.72
C LYS A 256 -6.78 18.64 5.24
N SER A 257 -7.90 18.01 4.90
CA SER A 257 -8.27 17.84 3.50
C SER A 257 -8.54 19.22 2.90
N SER A 258 -7.94 19.49 1.75
CA SER A 258 -8.23 20.67 0.94
C SER A 258 -9.58 20.56 0.21
N GLN A 259 -10.30 19.44 0.35
CA GLN A 259 -11.60 19.24 -0.26
C GLN A 259 -12.73 19.68 0.69
N PRO A 260 -13.69 20.50 0.23
CA PRO A 260 -14.86 20.84 1.04
C PRO A 260 -15.65 19.56 1.36
N ALA A 261 -16.14 19.44 2.61
CA ALA A 261 -17.04 18.38 3.03
C ALA A 261 -18.21 18.27 2.03
N ILE A 262 -18.46 17.07 1.54
CA ILE A 262 -19.38 16.82 0.43
C ILE A 262 -20.83 17.01 0.90
N LEU A 263 -21.68 17.55 0.01
CA LEU A 263 -23.14 17.43 0.06
C LEU A 263 -23.52 15.96 0.24
N GLN A 264 -23.89 15.52 1.46
CA GLN A 264 -24.28 14.15 1.91
C GLN A 264 -23.43 13.54 3.04
N ALA A 265 -22.68 14.33 3.82
CA ALA A 265 -21.98 13.83 5.00
C ALA A 265 -22.84 12.94 5.93
N ASP A 266 -24.12 13.29 6.12
CA ASP A 266 -25.05 12.51 6.95
C ASP A 266 -25.25 11.07 6.44
N ILE A 267 -25.30 10.86 5.12
CA ILE A 267 -25.46 9.52 4.51
C ILE A 267 -24.20 8.70 4.75
N VAL A 268 -23.03 9.29 4.51
CA VAL A 268 -21.75 8.62 4.73
C VAL A 268 -21.57 8.24 6.20
N VAL A 269 -21.98 9.11 7.13
CA VAL A 269 -21.94 8.80 8.58
C VAL A 269 -22.91 7.67 8.95
N ASP A 270 -24.13 7.68 8.43
CA ASP A 270 -25.14 6.64 8.70
C ASP A 270 -24.66 5.27 8.19
N ASP A 271 -24.15 5.24 6.95
CA ASP A 271 -23.59 4.02 6.36
C ASP A 271 -22.36 3.52 7.12
N PHE A 272 -21.47 4.43 7.53
CA PHE A 272 -20.30 4.06 8.32
C PHE A 272 -20.69 3.51 9.70
N SER A 273 -21.69 4.12 10.33
CA SER A 273 -22.19 3.68 11.65
C SER A 273 -22.78 2.27 11.57
N LYS A 274 -23.61 1.99 10.56
CA LYS A 274 -24.16 0.64 10.32
C LYS A 274 -23.05 -0.37 10.03
N HIS A 275 -22.06 0.02 9.23
CA HIS A 275 -20.92 -0.82 8.91
C HIS A 275 -20.12 -1.17 10.18
N LEU A 276 -19.74 -0.18 10.98
CA LEU A 276 -19.00 -0.36 12.23
C LEU A 276 -19.77 -1.21 13.23
N LEU A 277 -21.08 -0.96 13.39
CA LEU A 277 -21.94 -1.78 14.24
C LEU A 277 -21.96 -3.25 13.79
N SER A 278 -22.09 -3.48 12.48
CA SER A 278 -22.04 -4.85 11.93
C SER A 278 -20.71 -5.53 12.22
N LEU A 279 -19.59 -4.81 12.15
CA LEU A 279 -18.28 -5.36 12.51
C LEU A 279 -18.22 -5.73 13.98
N LEU A 280 -18.68 -4.85 14.88
CA LEU A 280 -18.71 -5.09 16.31
C LEU A 280 -19.59 -6.30 16.66
N GLU A 281 -20.80 -6.38 16.11
CA GLU A 281 -21.73 -7.49 16.34
C GLU A 281 -21.18 -8.85 15.88
N ASN A 282 -20.41 -8.86 14.79
CA ASN A 282 -19.83 -10.09 14.22
C ASN A 282 -18.41 -10.41 14.74
N SER A 283 -17.84 -9.56 15.59
CA SER A 283 -16.44 -9.68 16.02
C SER A 283 -16.19 -10.65 17.18
N GLY A 284 -17.25 -11.13 17.85
CA GLY A 284 -17.15 -12.11 18.93
C GLY A 284 -16.25 -11.67 20.09
N LEU A 285 -16.41 -10.41 20.53
CA LEU A 285 -15.63 -9.76 21.59
C LEU A 285 -16.00 -10.22 23.01
N ASP A 286 -16.71 -11.33 23.13
CA ASP A 286 -17.25 -11.84 24.39
C ASP A 286 -16.15 -12.41 25.33
N HIS A 287 -14.94 -12.63 24.80
CA HIS A 287 -13.80 -13.22 25.50
C HIS A 287 -12.49 -12.45 25.21
N PRO A 288 -11.49 -12.49 26.12
CA PRO A 288 -10.17 -11.93 25.85
C PRO A 288 -9.53 -12.56 24.62
N ARG A 289 -8.90 -11.74 23.77
CA ARG A 289 -8.18 -12.14 22.56
C ARG A 289 -6.84 -11.43 22.49
N GLU A 290 -5.86 -12.08 21.87
CA GLU A 290 -4.53 -11.57 21.58
C GLU A 290 -4.48 -10.97 20.16
N ALA A 291 -3.98 -9.73 20.07
CA ALA A 291 -3.85 -9.01 18.81
C ALA A 291 -3.00 -9.79 17.80
N PHE A 292 -3.40 -9.76 16.53
CA PHE A 292 -2.81 -10.45 15.39
C PHE A 292 -2.70 -11.98 15.53
N LYS A 293 -3.33 -12.57 16.55
CA LYS A 293 -3.37 -14.01 16.76
C LYS A 293 -4.79 -14.52 16.57
N ASP A 294 -5.63 -14.38 17.58
CA ASP A 294 -7.02 -14.82 17.60
C ASP A 294 -8.03 -13.65 17.64
N ALA A 295 -7.53 -12.41 17.73
CA ALA A 295 -8.32 -11.19 17.59
C ALA A 295 -9.01 -11.07 16.22
N SER A 296 -10.18 -10.43 16.23
CA SER A 296 -10.96 -10.09 15.05
C SER A 296 -10.37 -8.87 14.34
N LEU A 297 -10.74 -8.68 13.07
CA LEU A 297 -10.21 -7.57 12.24
C LEU A 297 -10.37 -6.20 12.92
N ILE A 298 -11.53 -5.94 13.55
CA ILE A 298 -11.80 -4.65 14.20
C ILE A 298 -10.88 -4.38 15.40
N MET A 299 -10.50 -5.41 16.16
CA MET A 299 -9.54 -5.27 17.26
C MET A 299 -8.15 -4.98 16.72
N ASP A 300 -7.71 -5.75 15.73
CA ASP A 300 -6.39 -5.57 15.13
C ASP A 300 -6.28 -4.23 14.39
N TRP A 301 -7.40 -3.73 13.84
CA TRP A 301 -7.50 -2.39 13.29
C TRP A 301 -7.37 -1.29 14.34
N GLU A 302 -8.00 -1.45 15.51
CA GLU A 302 -7.83 -0.51 16.63
C GLU A 302 -6.39 -0.52 17.15
N VAL A 303 -5.79 -1.70 17.32
CA VAL A 303 -4.41 -1.84 17.82
C VAL A 303 -3.41 -1.17 16.88
N GLU A 304 -3.54 -1.37 15.58
CA GLU A 304 -2.58 -0.87 14.60
C GLU A 304 -2.80 0.62 14.25
N TYR A 305 -4.06 1.02 14.06
CA TYR A 305 -4.40 2.33 13.48
C TYR A 305 -5.10 3.30 14.44
N ALA A 306 -5.34 2.90 15.69
CA ALA A 306 -6.01 3.70 16.72
C ALA A 306 -7.30 4.35 16.19
N ILE A 307 -8.20 3.54 15.61
CA ILE A 307 -9.40 4.00 14.93
C ILE A 307 -10.28 4.86 15.84
N THR A 308 -10.31 4.59 17.15
CA THR A 308 -11.01 5.41 18.15
C THR A 308 -10.57 6.88 18.10
N ASN A 309 -9.28 7.16 17.91
CA ASN A 309 -8.76 8.53 17.82
C ASN A 309 -9.23 9.22 16.54
N LYS A 310 -9.22 8.50 15.41
CA LYS A 310 -9.73 9.01 14.12
C LYS A 310 -11.23 9.33 14.23
N LEU A 311 -12.03 8.43 14.81
CA LEU A 311 -13.46 8.64 15.04
C LEU A 311 -13.73 9.80 15.99
N ALA A 312 -12.93 9.98 17.04
CA ALA A 312 -13.04 11.12 17.94
C ALA A 312 -12.78 12.46 17.22
N ALA A 313 -11.81 12.50 16.30
CA ALA A 313 -11.55 13.67 15.46
C ALA A 313 -12.74 13.98 14.54
N VAL A 314 -13.29 12.96 13.87
CA VAL A 314 -14.50 13.09 13.04
C VAL A 314 -15.67 13.61 13.88
N ASN A 315 -15.90 13.05 15.07
CA ASN A 315 -16.98 13.46 15.95
C ASN A 315 -16.84 14.90 16.44
N LYS A 316 -15.61 15.30 16.77
CA LYS A 316 -15.30 16.66 17.20
C LYS A 316 -15.60 17.68 16.11
N THR A 317 -15.24 17.36 14.87
CA THR A 317 -15.36 18.28 13.73
C THR A 317 -16.78 18.33 13.16
N LEU A 318 -17.46 17.19 13.03
CA LEU A 318 -18.80 17.13 12.43
C LEU A 318 -19.94 17.39 13.44
N PHE A 319 -19.76 17.01 14.70
CA PHE A 319 -20.81 17.07 15.73
C PHE A 319 -20.47 18.00 16.91
N ASN A 320 -19.51 18.93 16.72
CA ASN A 320 -19.02 19.87 17.74
C ASN A 320 -18.50 19.19 19.03
N GLY A 321 -18.10 17.92 18.97
CA GLY A 321 -17.52 17.21 20.10
C GLY A 321 -18.49 16.91 21.23
N TYR A 322 -19.79 16.74 20.93
CA TYR A 322 -20.73 16.19 21.92
C TYR A 322 -20.20 14.83 22.42
N PRO A 323 -19.90 14.70 23.73
CA PRO A 323 -19.49 13.41 24.28
C PRO A 323 -20.73 12.53 24.39
N PHE A 324 -20.75 11.39 23.70
CA PHE A 324 -21.74 10.32 23.90
C PHE A 324 -21.65 9.67 25.30
N LEU A 325 -20.71 10.13 26.15
CA LEU A 325 -20.52 9.69 27.52
C LEU A 325 -20.51 10.91 28.45
N THR A 326 -21.69 11.47 28.70
CA THR A 326 -21.92 12.20 29.96
C THR A 326 -23.16 11.59 30.61
N GLU A 327 -22.93 10.99 31.78
CA GLU A 327 -23.92 10.52 32.78
C GLU A 327 -24.56 9.14 32.57
N CYS A 328 -23.75 8.08 32.74
CA CYS A 328 -24.19 6.92 33.52
C CYS A 328 -23.59 7.03 34.94
N THR A 329 -23.97 8.07 35.68
CA THR A 329 -23.84 8.08 37.13
C THR A 329 -25.11 7.51 37.71
N THR A 330 -24.96 6.30 38.28
CA THR A 330 -25.85 5.62 39.23
C THR A 330 -26.90 6.51 39.88
N SER A 331 -28.18 6.15 39.72
CA SER A 331 -29.25 6.42 40.68
C SER A 331 -29.87 5.12 41.13
#